data_AF-F3GKE5-F1
#
_entry.id   AF-F3GKE5-F1
#
_cell.length_a   1.000
_cell.length_b   1.000
_cell.length_c   1.000
_cell.angle_alpha   90.00
_cell.angle_beta   90.00
_cell.angle_gamma   90.00
#
_symmetry.space_group_name_H-M   'P 1'
#
loop_
_entity.id
_entity.type
_entity.pdbx_description
1 polymer ?
#
loop_
_entity_poly.entity_id
_entity_poly.type
_entity_poly.pdbx_seq_one_letter_code
_entity_poly.pdbx_strand_id
1 'polypeptide(L)'
;VDAVSINPQTLDVVDHVKFADYSLPAKLTRWGIDAHMGVLFGLANQLVLVVFASGLAAMVVMGYVMWWRRRPTLSQPRNQQATLLSLWRSLNPGAQCALILGALLTGFALPVLGVSLLGFIILDALLGYRRAARPLVEGKV
;
A
#
# COMPACT_ATOMS: atom_id res chain seq x y z
N VAL A 1 23.73 13.36 14.99
CA VAL A 1 24.61 12.90 16.09
C VAL A 1 25.79 12.15 15.49
N ASP A 2 26.93 12.09 16.17
CA ASP A 2 28.13 11.41 15.67
C ASP A 2 27.91 9.89 15.55
N ALA A 3 28.79 9.19 14.83
CA ALA A 3 28.80 7.73 14.77
C ALA A 3 30.09 7.20 15.37
N VAL A 4 29.97 6.18 16.24
CA VAL A 4 31.10 5.55 16.92
C VAL A 4 30.98 4.05 16.74
N SER A 5 32.05 3.42 16.27
CA SER A 5 32.15 1.97 16.17
C SER A 5 32.92 1.43 17.36
N ILE A 6 32.32 0.49 18.10
CA ILE A 6 32.89 -0.09 19.31
C ILE A 6 33.21 -1.56 19.04
N ASN A 7 34.40 -2.02 19.44
CA ASN A 7 34.75 -3.43 19.38
C ASN A 7 33.90 -4.21 20.40
N PRO A 8 33.08 -5.19 19.99
CA PRO A 8 32.21 -5.91 20.91
C PRO A 8 32.97 -6.80 21.91
N GLN A 9 34.24 -7.15 21.66
CA GLN A 9 35.04 -8.00 22.55
C GLN A 9 35.87 -7.20 23.56
N THR A 10 36.45 -6.08 23.15
CA THR A 10 37.31 -5.26 24.03
C THR A 10 36.63 -4.00 24.56
N LEU A 11 35.46 -3.65 24.00
CA LEU A 11 34.73 -2.40 24.25
C LEU A 11 35.51 -1.12 23.90
N ASP A 12 36.62 -1.24 23.17
CA ASP A 12 37.37 -0.10 22.67
C ASP A 12 36.65 0.58 21.50
N VAL A 13 36.78 1.90 21.42
CA VAL A 13 36.33 2.68 20.26
C VAL A 13 37.32 2.48 19.12
N VAL A 14 36.88 1.88 18.02
CA VAL A 14 37.71 1.55 16.85
C VAL A 14 37.62 2.64 15.79
N ASP A 15 36.48 3.33 15.70
CA ASP A 15 36.25 4.39 14.73
C ASP A 15 35.27 5.44 15.26
N HIS A 16 35.45 6.70 14.86
CA HIS A 16 34.63 7.82 15.27
C HIS A 16 34.46 8.83 14.12
N VAL A 17 33.25 8.90 13.55
CA VAL A 17 32.93 9.83 12.47
C VAL A 17 32.00 10.93 12.99
N LYS A 18 32.47 12.18 12.93
CA LYS A 18 31.68 13.34 13.32
C LYS A 18 30.61 13.61 12.28
N PHE A 19 29.43 14.04 12.72
CA PHE A 19 28.33 14.40 11.82
C PHE A 19 28.70 15.55 10.88
N ALA A 20 29.61 16.44 11.31
CA ALA A 20 30.11 17.54 10.48
C ALA A 20 30.76 17.04 9.18
N ASP A 21 31.47 15.90 9.25
CA ASP A 21 32.24 15.32 8.16
C ASP A 21 31.39 14.45 7.22
N TYR A 22 30.09 14.29 7.50
CA TYR A 22 29.18 13.55 6.62
C TYR A 22 28.99 14.31 5.31
N SER A 23 29.04 13.56 4.20
CA SER A 23 28.59 14.05 2.90
C SER A 23 27.11 14.43 2.93
N LEU A 24 26.67 15.34 2.06
CA LEU A 24 25.27 15.78 2.01
C LEU A 24 24.26 14.62 1.89
N PRO A 25 24.48 13.61 1.02
CA PRO A 25 23.60 12.45 0.96
C PRO A 25 23.55 11.67 2.28
N ALA A 26 24.68 11.52 2.97
CA ALA A 26 24.73 10.81 4.25
C ALA A 26 23.96 11.56 5.36
N LYS A 27 24.02 12.89 5.39
CA LYS A 27 23.22 13.71 6.32
C LYS A 27 21.73 13.58 6.05
N LEU A 28 21.31 13.67 4.78
CA LEU A 28 19.92 13.53 4.38
C LEU A 28 19.35 12.15 4.74
N THR A 29 20.08 11.06 4.44
CA THR A 29 19.66 9.70 4.80
C THR A 29 19.52 9.56 6.32
N ARG A 30 20.47 10.08 7.10
CA ARG A 30 20.39 10.00 8.57
C ARG A 30 19.21 10.77 9.14
N TRP A 31 18.97 11.99 8.67
CA TRP A 31 17.77 12.74 9.05
C TRP A 31 16.48 12.03 8.63
N GLY A 32 16.47 11.40 7.46
CA GLY A 32 15.34 10.59 7.00
C GLY A 32 15.06 9.41 7.95
N ILE A 33 16.10 8.70 8.38
CA ILE A 33 15.99 7.60 9.36
C ILE A 33 15.48 8.13 10.69
N ASP A 34 16.08 9.21 11.23
CA ASP A 34 15.69 9.79 12.51
C ASP A 34 14.24 10.31 12.49
N ALA A 35 13.82 10.89 11.35
CA ALA A 35 12.43 11.31 11.13
C ALA A 35 11.49 10.11 11.10
N HIS A 36 11.84 9.05 10.37
CA HIS A 36 11.02 7.84 10.27
C HIS A 36 10.89 7.10 11.61
N MET A 37 11.97 7.02 12.38
CA MET A 37 11.99 6.39 13.70
C MET A 37 11.25 7.20 14.77
N GLY A 38 10.85 8.45 14.49
CA GLY A 38 10.17 9.29 15.48
C GLY A 38 11.10 9.99 16.47
N VAL A 39 12.41 10.02 16.20
CA VAL A 39 13.43 10.57 17.12
C VAL A 39 13.70 12.04 16.81
N LEU A 40 13.68 12.42 15.52
CA LEU A 40 13.83 13.81 15.10
C LEU A 40 12.69 14.66 15.67
N PHE A 41 12.97 15.81 16.30
CA PHE A 41 11.97 16.71 16.91
C PHE A 41 11.08 16.11 18.04
N GLY A 42 11.39 14.90 18.53
CA GLY A 42 10.70 14.28 19.66
C GLY A 42 9.18 14.12 19.44
N LEU A 43 8.38 14.61 20.41
CA LEU A 43 6.93 14.41 20.44
C LEU A 43 6.21 14.91 19.17
N ALA A 44 6.66 16.03 18.60
CA ALA A 44 6.02 16.59 17.40
C ALA A 44 6.07 15.61 16.23
N ASN A 45 7.22 14.97 15.99
CA ASN A 45 7.38 13.99 14.92
C ASN A 45 6.60 12.71 15.21
N GLN A 46 6.57 12.26 16.46
CA GLN A 46 5.76 11.10 16.85
C GLN A 46 4.28 11.32 16.57
N LEU A 47 3.73 12.49 16.89
CA LEU A 47 2.34 12.83 16.59
C LEU A 47 2.08 12.84 15.08
N VAL A 48 2.99 13.41 14.29
CA VAL A 48 2.89 13.38 12.82
C VAL A 48 2.89 11.94 12.29
N LEU A 49 3.80 11.09 12.78
CA LEU A 49 3.86 9.68 12.39
C LEU A 49 2.58 8.92 12.79
N VAL A 50 2.00 9.20 13.96
CA VAL A 50 0.73 8.59 14.39
C VAL A 50 -0.42 9.03 13.49
N VAL A 51 -0.52 10.32 13.17
CA VAL A 51 -1.55 10.82 12.25
C VAL A 51 -1.38 10.20 10.87
N PHE A 52 -0.14 10.10 10.37
CA PHE A 52 0.14 9.52 9.07
C PHE A 52 -0.17 8.00 9.04
N ALA A 53 0.26 7.26 10.06
CA ALA A 53 0.01 5.83 10.16
C ALA A 53 -1.49 5.51 10.33
N SER A 54 -2.19 6.28 11.16
CA SER A 54 -3.65 6.12 11.33
C SER A 54 -4.41 6.50 10.06
N GLY A 55 -3.99 7.55 9.35
CA GLY A 55 -4.54 7.92 8.04
C GLY A 55 -4.34 6.82 7.00
N LEU A 56 -3.15 6.21 6.95
CA LEU A 56 -2.87 5.08 6.06
C LEU A 56 -3.73 3.86 6.41
N ALA A 57 -3.84 3.52 7.70
CA ALA A 57 -4.70 2.44 8.17
C ALA A 57 -6.17 2.71 7.82
N ALA A 58 -6.67 3.92 8.05
CA ALA A 58 -8.02 4.34 7.68
C ALA A 58 -8.24 4.26 6.16
N MET A 59 -7.26 4.65 5.34
CA MET A 59 -7.34 4.55 3.88
C MET A 59 -7.44 3.10 3.42
N VAL A 60 -6.66 2.19 4.00
CA VAL A 60 -6.74 0.74 3.71
C VAL A 60 -8.11 0.21 4.10
N VAL A 61 -8.58 0.48 5.33
CA VAL A 61 -9.90 0.05 5.80
C VAL A 61 -11.00 0.61 4.92
N MET A 62 -10.94 1.89 4.57
CA MET A 62 -11.94 2.53 3.70
C MET A 62 -11.90 1.94 2.29
N GLY A 63 -10.73 1.59 1.76
CA GLY A 63 -10.61 0.88 0.48
C GLY A 63 -11.34 -0.47 0.50
N TYR A 64 -11.14 -1.26 1.56
CA TYR A 64 -11.88 -2.51 1.76
C TYR A 64 -13.38 -2.29 1.99
N VAL A 65 -13.77 -1.27 2.76
CA VAL A 65 -15.17 -0.90 2.99
C VAL A 65 -15.83 -0.45 1.70
N MET A 66 -15.16 0.37 0.87
CA MET A 66 -15.65 0.77 -0.45
C MET A 66 -15.80 -0.42 -1.37
N TRP A 67 -14.82 -1.33 -1.40
CA TRP A 67 -14.93 -2.58 -2.14
C TRP A 67 -16.14 -3.37 -1.66
N TRP A 68 -16.33 -3.52 -0.35
CA TRP A 68 -17.43 -4.28 0.24
C TRP A 68 -18.81 -3.64 0.00
N ARG A 69 -18.92 -2.31 0.13
CA ARG A 69 -20.16 -1.54 -0.05
C ARG A 69 -20.53 -1.36 -1.52
N ARG A 70 -19.56 -1.23 -2.41
CA ARG A 70 -19.78 -1.19 -3.87
C ARG A 70 -19.90 -2.58 -4.48
N ARG A 71 -19.85 -3.66 -3.67
CA ARG A 71 -20.24 -4.97 -4.16
C ARG A 71 -21.71 -4.92 -4.57
N PRO A 72 -22.05 -5.33 -5.80
CA PRO A 72 -23.44 -5.37 -6.24
C PRO A 72 -24.23 -6.29 -5.31
N THR A 73 -25.18 -5.69 -4.59
CA THR A 73 -26.24 -6.42 -3.91
C THR A 73 -27.03 -7.21 -4.96
N LEU A 74 -27.53 -8.39 -4.59
CA LEU A 74 -28.26 -9.32 -5.48
C LEU A 74 -29.45 -8.66 -6.24
N SER A 75 -29.87 -7.47 -5.82
CA SER A 75 -30.94 -6.64 -6.37
C SER A 75 -30.53 -5.79 -7.58
N GLN A 76 -29.23 -5.69 -7.95
CA GLN A 76 -28.82 -4.91 -9.13
C GLN A 76 -28.72 -5.79 -10.38
N PRO A 77 -29.30 -5.35 -11.52
CA PRO A 77 -29.24 -6.09 -12.78
C PRO A 77 -27.79 -6.38 -13.18
N ARG A 78 -27.55 -7.52 -13.84
CA ARG A 78 -26.22 -8.05 -14.21
C ARG A 78 -25.33 -7.04 -14.93
N ASN A 79 -25.92 -6.05 -15.60
CA ASN A 79 -25.24 -4.96 -16.32
C ASN A 79 -24.72 -3.82 -15.40
N GLN A 80 -25.19 -3.76 -14.14
CA GLN A 80 -24.78 -2.77 -13.14
C GLN A 80 -23.82 -3.36 -12.08
N GLN A 81 -23.46 -4.63 -12.22
CA GLN A 81 -22.50 -5.30 -11.35
C GLN A 81 -21.07 -4.89 -11.72
N ALA A 82 -20.69 -3.68 -11.30
CA ALA A 82 -19.36 -3.14 -11.56
C ALA A 82 -18.27 -3.90 -10.79
N THR A 83 -17.75 -4.97 -11.38
CA THR A 83 -16.50 -5.62 -10.96
C THR A 83 -15.30 -4.73 -11.23
N LEU A 84 -14.17 -4.96 -10.56
CA LEU A 84 -12.93 -4.19 -10.82
C LEU A 84 -12.50 -4.29 -12.29
N LEU A 85 -12.65 -5.48 -12.90
CA LEU A 85 -12.35 -5.67 -14.32
C LEU A 85 -13.29 -4.88 -15.24
N SER A 86 -14.60 -4.80 -14.93
CA SER A 86 -15.52 -4.02 -15.75
C SER A 86 -15.28 -2.51 -15.64
N LEU A 87 -14.91 -2.03 -14.44
CA LEU A 87 -14.49 -0.64 -14.25
C LEU A 87 -13.19 -0.33 -14.98
N TRP A 88 -12.19 -1.22 -14.91
CA TRP A 88 -10.93 -1.06 -15.64
C TRP A 88 -11.14 -0.99 -17.15
N ARG A 89 -12.02 -1.85 -17.70
CA ARG A 89 -12.38 -1.84 -19.13
C ARG A 89 -13.11 -0.58 -19.58
N SER A 90 -13.75 0.16 -18.67
CA SER A 90 -14.43 1.43 -18.98
C SER A 90 -13.48 2.64 -19.08
N LEU A 91 -12.22 2.47 -18.71
CA LEU A 91 -11.20 3.53 -18.78
C LEU A 91 -10.65 3.70 -20.20
N ASN A 92 -10.19 4.91 -20.54
CA ASN A 92 -9.44 5.17 -21.76
C ASN A 92 -8.17 4.29 -21.80
N PRO A 93 -7.79 3.69 -22.95
CA PRO A 93 -6.56 2.90 -23.10
C PRO A 93 -5.30 3.54 -22.49
N GLY A 94 -5.14 4.87 -22.54
CA GLY A 94 -4.00 5.53 -21.87
C GLY A 94 -3.96 5.33 -20.36
N ALA A 95 -5.12 5.43 -19.70
CA ALA A 95 -5.25 5.20 -18.25
C ALA A 95 -5.09 3.72 -17.89
N GLN A 96 -5.54 2.81 -18.76
CA GLN A 96 -5.33 1.37 -18.58
C GLN A 96 -3.83 1.03 -18.61
N CYS A 97 -3.09 1.54 -19.60
CA CYS A 97 -1.64 1.36 -19.69
C CYS A 97 -0.92 1.95 -18.48
N ALA A 98 -1.30 3.17 -18.05
CA ALA A 98 -0.71 3.80 -16.87
C ALA A 98 -0.94 2.98 -15.60
N LEU A 99 -2.14 2.42 -15.42
CA LEU A 99 -2.45 1.55 -14.27
C LEU A 99 -1.66 0.24 -14.30
N ILE A 100 -1.56 -0.42 -15.46
CA ILE A 100 -0.78 -1.65 -15.59
C ILE A 100 0.70 -1.36 -15.31
N LEU A 101 1.25 -0.32 -15.93
CA LEU A 101 2.65 0.06 -15.73
C LEU A 101 2.92 0.40 -14.26
N GLY A 102 2.04 1.20 -13.64
CA GLY A 102 2.14 1.51 -12.22
C GLY A 102 2.06 0.28 -11.33
N ALA A 103 1.16 -0.66 -11.63
CA ALA A 103 1.03 -1.91 -10.88
C ALA A 103 2.26 -2.82 -11.05
N LEU A 104 2.84 -2.90 -12.25
CA LEU A 104 4.05 -3.69 -12.51
C LEU A 104 5.28 -3.09 -11.82
N LEU A 105 5.50 -1.78 -11.95
CA LEU A 105 6.61 -1.08 -11.29
C LEU A 105 6.50 -1.22 -9.76
N THR A 106 5.30 -1.02 -9.22
CA THR A 106 5.06 -1.14 -7.78
C THR A 106 5.18 -2.59 -7.32
N GLY A 107 4.66 -3.56 -8.08
CA GLY A 107 4.78 -4.98 -7.77
C GLY A 107 6.21 -5.49 -7.83
N PHE A 108 7.04 -4.92 -8.71
CA PHE A 108 8.47 -5.21 -8.77
C PHE A 108 9.23 -4.59 -7.59
N ALA A 109 8.95 -3.32 -7.26
CA ALA A 109 9.59 -2.62 -6.14
C ALA A 109 9.14 -3.14 -4.75
N LEU A 110 7.88 -3.59 -4.64
CA LEU A 110 7.24 -4.08 -3.41
C LEU A 110 6.56 -5.43 -3.68
N PRO A 111 7.32 -6.55 -3.68
CA PRO A 111 6.81 -7.87 -4.08
C PRO A 111 5.61 -8.34 -3.26
N VAL A 112 5.64 -8.11 -1.94
CA VAL A 112 4.54 -8.49 -1.03
C VAL A 112 3.25 -7.75 -1.39
N LEU A 113 3.34 -6.45 -1.72
CA LEU A 113 2.20 -5.67 -2.17
C LEU A 113 1.67 -6.21 -3.50
N GLY A 114 2.55 -6.51 -4.47
CA GLY A 114 2.18 -7.08 -5.76
C GLY A 114 1.43 -8.42 -5.63
N VAL A 115 1.94 -9.34 -4.80
CA VAL A 115 1.28 -10.62 -4.53
C VAL A 115 -0.09 -10.43 -3.87
N SER A 116 -0.20 -9.50 -2.91
CA SER A 116 -1.49 -9.20 -2.26
C SER A 116 -2.53 -8.65 -3.24
N LEU A 117 -2.10 -7.79 -4.18
CA LEU A 117 -2.95 -7.23 -5.23
C LEU A 117 -3.43 -8.32 -6.20
N LEU A 118 -2.53 -9.23 -6.62
CA LEU A 118 -2.89 -10.38 -7.45
C LEU A 118 -3.93 -11.26 -6.76
N GLY A 119 -3.72 -11.57 -5.48
CA GLY A 119 -4.68 -12.32 -4.68
C GLY A 119 -6.06 -11.64 -4.62
N PHE A 120 -6.07 -10.32 -4.44
CA PHE A 120 -7.31 -9.53 -4.43
C PHE A 120 -8.05 -9.57 -5.76
N ILE A 121 -7.35 -9.44 -6.90
CA ILE A 121 -7.94 -9.54 -8.25
C ILE A 121 -8.53 -10.93 -8.49
N ILE A 122 -7.82 -11.99 -8.10
CA ILE A 122 -8.30 -13.38 -8.23
C ILE A 122 -9.58 -13.59 -7.41
N LEU A 123 -9.60 -13.09 -6.16
CA LEU A 123 -10.79 -13.18 -5.30
C LEU A 123 -11.99 -12.41 -5.89
N ASP A 124 -11.77 -11.21 -6.42
CA ASP A 124 -12.83 -10.42 -7.06
C ASP A 124 -13.40 -11.14 -8.29
N ALA A 125 -12.54 -11.69 -9.14
CA ALA A 125 -12.93 -12.47 -10.30
C ALA A 125 -13.73 -13.72 -9.89
N LEU A 126 -13.23 -14.52 -8.95
CA LEU A 126 -13.89 -15.74 -8.48
C LEU A 126 -15.29 -15.44 -7.92
N LEU A 127 -15.42 -14.38 -7.10
CA LEU A 127 -16.70 -13.96 -6.53
C LEU A 127 -17.67 -13.46 -7.62
N GLY A 128 -17.16 -12.78 -8.66
CA GLY A 128 -17.95 -12.38 -9.82
C GLY A 128 -18.47 -13.58 -10.62
N TYR A 129 -17.60 -14.55 -10.93
CA TYR A 129 -17.97 -15.76 -11.68
C TYR A 129 -19.01 -16.62 -10.93
N ARG A 130 -18.86 -16.83 -9.62
CA ARG A 130 -19.81 -17.64 -8.82
C ARG A 130 -21.22 -17.05 -8.77
N ARG A 131 -21.37 -15.73 -8.93
CA ARG A 131 -22.67 -15.05 -8.91
C ARG A 131 -23.32 -15.03 -10.29
N ALA A 132 -22.53 -14.85 -11.34
CA ALA A 132 -22.98 -14.94 -12.74
C ALA A 132 -23.54 -16.33 -13.10
N ALA A 133 -23.11 -17.37 -12.38
CA ALA A 133 -23.55 -18.75 -12.53
C ALA A 133 -24.79 -19.14 -11.71
N ARG A 134 -25.35 -18.25 -10.86
CA ARG A 134 -26.64 -18.52 -10.21
C ARG A 134 -27.77 -18.18 -11.20
N PRO A 135 -28.51 -19.18 -11.72
CA PRO A 135 -29.71 -18.89 -12.49
C PRO A 135 -30.71 -18.16 -11.60
N LEU A 136 -31.40 -17.16 -12.16
CA LEU A 136 -32.56 -16.55 -11.55
C LEU A 136 -33.54 -17.69 -11.28
N VAL A 137 -33.73 -18.06 -10.01
CA VAL A 137 -34.82 -18.94 -9.61
C VAL A 137 -36.09 -18.14 -9.85
N GLU A 138 -36.62 -18.32 -11.06
CA GLU A 138 -38.01 -18.24 -11.48
C GLU A 138 -38.94 -17.49 -10.51
N GLY A 139 -39.08 -16.19 -10.74
CA GLY A 139 -40.29 -15.47 -10.32
C GLY A 139 -41.42 -15.89 -11.24
N LYS A 140 -42.14 -16.95 -10.85
CA LYS A 140 -43.42 -17.33 -11.42
C LYS A 140 -44.53 -16.43 -10.86
N VAL A 141 -45.41 -16.05 -11.79
CA VAL A 141 -46.76 -15.42 -11.70
C VAL A 141 -46.80 -13.92 -11.45
#